data_AF-A0A4U0SMH3-F1
#
_entry.id   AF-A0A4U0SMH3-F1
#
_cell.length_a   1.000
_cell.length_b   1.000
_cell.length_c   1.000
_cell.angle_alpha   90.00
_cell.angle_beta   90.00
_cell.angle_gamma   90.00
#
_symmetry.space_group_name_H-M   'P 1'
#
loop_
_entity.id
_entity.type
_entity.pdbx_description
1 polymer ?
#
loop_
_entity_poly.entity_id
_entity_poly.type
_entity_poly.pdbx_seq_one_letter_code
_entity_poly.pdbx_strand_id
1 'polypeptide(L)'
;MDTLRLVGQVPSELIEQVFDYVTERDMSPALSVEGDAASDELGFMLRAQRAGDVLLSRAFLAKFDDWAYTVHDCVPTTEWAVR
;
A
#
# COMPACT_ATOMS: atom_id res chain seq x y z
N MET A 1 -3.24 7.13 11.93
CA MET A 1 -3.97 5.96 11.39
C MET A 1 -4.24 4.96 12.50
N ASP A 2 -4.64 5.44 13.67
CA ASP A 2 -4.40 4.70 14.92
C ASP A 2 -5.42 3.57 15.13
N THR A 3 -6.43 3.52 14.27
CA THR A 3 -7.48 2.51 14.21
C THR A 3 -7.23 1.41 13.15
N LEU A 4 -6.29 1.62 12.21
CA LEU A 4 -6.01 0.68 11.13
C LEU A 4 -4.73 -0.11 11.39
N ARG A 5 -4.84 -1.44 11.37
CA ARG A 5 -3.67 -2.32 11.39
C ARG A 5 -3.20 -2.54 9.95
N LEU A 6 -2.13 -1.86 9.55
CA LEU A 6 -1.70 -1.85 8.14
C LEU A 6 -0.84 -3.04 7.69
N VAL A 7 -0.42 -3.87 8.65
CA VAL A 7 0.50 -4.99 8.40
C VAL A 7 -0.12 -6.29 8.89
N GLY A 8 0.02 -7.34 8.08
CA GLY A 8 -0.40 -8.68 8.46
C GLY A 8 -1.91 -8.92 8.36
N GLN A 9 -2.65 -8.11 7.58
CA GLN A 9 -4.09 -8.28 7.36
C GLN A 9 -4.36 -8.95 6.00
N VAL A 10 -5.59 -9.43 5.77
CA VAL A 10 -6.01 -9.86 4.44
C VAL A 10 -6.02 -8.62 3.51
N PRO A 11 -5.28 -8.62 2.38
CA PRO A 11 -5.15 -7.43 1.54
C PRO A 11 -6.49 -6.85 1.07
N SER A 12 -7.43 -7.69 0.62
CA SER A 12 -8.74 -7.22 0.12
C SER A 12 -9.56 -6.53 1.20
N GLU A 13 -9.61 -7.10 2.41
CA GLU A 13 -10.35 -6.51 3.53
C GLU A 13 -9.73 -5.19 3.97
N LEU A 14 -8.40 -5.10 3.98
CA LEU A 14 -7.71 -3.87 4.38
C LEU A 14 -7.83 -2.76 3.32
N ILE A 15 -7.93 -3.09 2.03
CA ILE A 15 -8.19 -2.12 0.97
C ILE A 15 -9.52 -1.41 1.21
N GLU A 16 -10.59 -2.16 1.49
CA GLU A 16 -11.91 -1.60 1.82
C GLU A 16 -11.83 -0.68 3.04
N GLN A 17 -11.18 -1.13 4.13
CA GLN A 17 -11.02 -0.34 5.35
C GLN A 17 -10.22 0.96 5.13
N VAL A 18 -9.19 0.93 4.27
CA VAL A 18 -8.44 2.13 3.93
C VAL A 18 -9.29 3.09 3.12
N PHE A 19 -10.08 2.58 2.17
CA PHE A 19 -10.95 3.42 1.35
C PHE A 19 -12.02 4.11 2.19
N ASP A 20 -12.62 3.39 3.12
CA ASP A 20 -13.54 3.98 4.10
C ASP A 20 -12.82 5.03 4.96
N TYR A 21 -11.65 4.70 5.50
CA TYR A 21 -10.88 5.60 6.37
C TYR A 21 -10.51 6.93 5.71
N VAL A 22 -10.06 6.90 4.45
CA VAL A 22 -9.68 8.12 3.70
C VAL A 22 -10.92 8.89 3.27
N THR A 23 -11.98 8.20 2.83
CA THR A 23 -13.24 8.84 2.42
C THR A 23 -13.90 9.58 3.59
N GLU A 24 -13.93 8.98 4.79
CA GLU A 24 -14.44 9.61 6.02
C GLU A 24 -13.68 10.89 6.43
N ARG A 25 -12.48 11.10 5.87
CA ARG A 25 -11.59 12.23 6.17
C ARG A 25 -11.49 13.22 5.00
N ASP A 26 -12.42 13.13 4.05
CA ASP A 26 -12.46 13.95 2.83
C ASP A 26 -11.18 13.83 1.97
N MET A 27 -10.46 12.70 2.10
CA MET A 27 -9.30 12.34 1.30
C MET A 27 -9.72 11.46 0.12
N SER A 28 -8.92 11.45 -0.95
CA SER A 28 -9.24 10.66 -2.14
C SER A 28 -8.66 9.23 -2.06
N PRO A 29 -9.49 8.17 -2.12
CA PRO A 29 -8.98 6.82 -2.27
C PRO A 29 -8.34 6.64 -3.65
N ALA A 30 -7.19 5.96 -3.69
CA ALA A 30 -6.47 5.69 -4.93
C ALA A 30 -6.06 4.21 -5.02
N LEU A 31 -5.96 3.73 -6.25
CA LEU A 31 -5.29 2.47 -6.59
C LEU A 31 -4.05 2.78 -7.42
N SER A 32 -2.95 2.10 -7.12
CA SER A 32 -1.78 2.10 -7.97
C SER A 32 -2.03 1.33 -9.27
N VAL A 33 -1.10 1.44 -10.22
CA VAL A 33 -1.15 0.68 -11.49
C VAL A 33 -1.12 -0.84 -11.28
N GLU A 34 -0.57 -1.30 -10.15
CA GLU A 34 -0.53 -2.72 -9.76
C GLU A 34 -1.78 -3.15 -8.97
N GLY A 35 -2.73 -2.23 -8.75
CA GLY A 35 -3.97 -2.50 -8.00
C GLY A 35 -3.83 -2.41 -6.48
N ASP A 36 -2.72 -1.89 -5.97
CA ASP A 36 -2.50 -1.67 -4.54
C ASP A 36 -3.21 -0.39 -4.07
N ALA A 37 -3.93 -0.43 -2.93
CA ALA A 37 -4.52 0.78 -2.35
C ALA A 37 -3.44 1.77 -1.89
N ALA A 38 -3.64 3.05 -2.18
CA ALA A 38 -2.68 4.10 -1.86
C ALA A 38 -3.38 5.37 -1.35
N SER A 39 -2.61 6.21 -0.68
CA SER A 39 -2.99 7.56 -0.33
C SER A 39 -1.76 8.46 -0.42
N ASP A 40 -1.77 9.38 -1.38
CA ASP A 40 -0.71 10.37 -1.57
C ASP A 40 -0.66 11.34 -0.38
N GLU A 41 -1.84 11.72 0.12
CA GLU A 41 -2.00 12.62 1.26
C GLU A 41 -1.44 12.03 2.57
N LEU A 42 -1.54 10.70 2.74
CA LEU A 42 -1.00 9.98 3.90
C LEU A 42 0.39 9.37 3.64
N GLY A 43 0.90 9.45 2.41
CA GLY A 43 2.23 8.98 2.02
C GLY A 43 2.43 7.47 2.13
N PHE A 44 1.44 6.66 1.74
CA PHE A 44 1.58 5.20 1.75
C PHE A 44 0.88 4.47 0.60
N MET A 45 1.34 3.24 0.37
CA MET A 45 0.71 2.22 -0.46
C MET A 45 0.63 0.90 0.32
N LEU A 46 -0.47 0.16 0.18
CA LEU A 46 -0.69 -1.16 0.75
C LEU A 46 -0.39 -2.23 -0.28
N ARG A 47 0.72 -2.93 -0.06
CA ARG A 47 1.11 -4.06 -0.88
C ARG A 47 0.70 -5.37 -0.24
N ALA A 48 0.55 -6.39 -1.05
CA ALA A 48 0.50 -7.77 -0.60
C ALA A 48 1.92 -8.34 -0.45
N GLN A 49 2.14 -9.17 0.57
CA GLN A 49 3.37 -9.93 0.79
C GLN A 49 3.04 -11.38 1.13
N ARG A 50 3.82 -12.31 0.57
CA ARG A 50 3.71 -13.73 0.92
C ARG A 50 4.39 -13.96 2.28
N ALA A 51 3.66 -14.55 3.22
CA ALA A 51 4.15 -14.95 4.54
C ALA A 51 3.91 -16.45 4.74
N GLY A 52 4.85 -17.28 4.28
CA GLY A 52 4.60 -18.71 4.16
C GLY A 52 3.53 -18.98 3.10
N ASP A 53 2.47 -19.70 3.44
CA ASP A 53 1.41 -20.06 2.48
C ASP A 53 0.22 -19.08 2.47
N VAL A 54 0.34 -17.95 3.18
CA VAL A 54 -0.69 -16.91 3.19
C VAL A 54 -0.18 -15.62 2.54
N LEU A 55 -1.12 -14.84 2.02
CA LEU A 55 -0.87 -13.49 1.50
C LEU A 55 -1.41 -12.48 2.50
N LEU A 56 -0.56 -11.58 2.98
CA LEU A 56 -0.89 -10.58 3.98
C LEU A 56 -0.50 -9.18 3.52
N SER A 57 -1.08 -8.16 4.13
CA SER A 57 -0.75 -6.77 3.84
C SER A 57 0.61 -6.35 4.40
N ARG A 58 1.25 -5.41 3.73
CA ARG A 58 2.40 -4.63 4.18
C ARG A 58 2.23 -3.18 3.73
N ALA A 59 2.43 -2.25 4.64
CA ALA A 59 2.52 -0.84 4.30
C ALA A 59 3.89 -0.51 3.69
N PHE A 60 3.86 0.22 2.58
CA PHE A 60 5.01 0.85 1.96
C PHE A 60 4.85 2.37 2.09
N LEU A 61 5.75 3.02 2.81
CA LEU A 61 5.70 4.46 3.03
C LEU A 61 6.59 5.14 2.00
N ALA A 62 6.01 6.05 1.22
CA ALA A 62 6.73 6.82 0.22
C ALA A 62 5.98 8.13 -0.07
N LYS A 63 6.73 9.11 -0.57
CA LYS A 63 6.16 10.36 -1.06
C LYS A 63 5.93 10.23 -2.57
N PHE A 64 4.68 10.30 -3.00
CA PHE A 64 4.27 10.18 -4.40
C PHE A 64 4.03 11.59 -4.99
N ASP A 65 5.10 12.39 -5.14
CA ASP A 65 4.98 13.76 -5.66
C ASP A 65 4.87 13.85 -7.19
N ASP A 66 5.50 12.92 -7.91
CA ASP A 66 5.54 12.85 -9.38
C ASP A 66 5.90 11.40 -9.78
N TRP A 67 5.93 11.09 -11.09
CA TRP A 67 6.50 9.86 -11.61
C TRP A 67 7.92 9.66 -11.03
N ALA A 68 8.06 8.72 -10.11
CA ALA A 68 9.36 8.11 -9.89
C ALA A 68 9.75 7.46 -11.23
N TYR A 69 10.90 7.86 -11.80
CA TYR A 69 11.37 7.35 -13.09
C TYR A 69 11.26 5.82 -13.19
N THR A 70 11.41 5.14 -12.05
CA THR A 70 10.65 3.93 -11.77
C THR A 70 10.15 3.90 -10.33
N VAL A 71 8.92 3.42 -10.08
CA VAL A 71 8.51 3.00 -8.72
C VAL A 71 9.51 1.97 -8.12
N HIS A 72 10.23 1.30 -9.01
CA HIS A 72 11.30 0.34 -8.72
C HIS A 72 12.52 0.97 -8.02
N ASP A 73 12.79 2.27 -8.18
CA ASP A 73 13.96 2.95 -7.58
C ASP A 73 13.80 3.23 -6.07
N CYS A 74 12.55 3.26 -5.58
CA CYS A 74 12.24 3.45 -4.16
C CYS A 74 12.19 2.13 -3.38
N VAL A 75 12.34 0.99 -4.06
CA VAL A 75 12.19 -0.34 -3.49
C VAL A 75 13.54 -1.05 -3.55
N PRO A 76 14.11 -1.52 -2.41
CA PRO A 76 15.37 -2.25 -2.42
C PRO A 76 15.36 -3.39 -3.45
N THR A 77 16.43 -3.54 -4.22
CA THR A 77 16.54 -4.56 -5.28
C THR A 77 16.27 -5.99 -4.78
N THR A 78 16.53 -6.26 -3.50
CA THR A 78 16.22 -7.52 -2.83
C THR A 78 14.72 -7.83 -2.78
N GLU A 79 13.86 -6.80 -2.75
CA GLU A 79 12.40 -6.96 -2.78
C GLU A 79 11.88 -7.26 -4.19
N TRP A 80 12.60 -6.84 -5.25
CA TRP A 80 12.33 -7.24 -6.64
C TRP A 80 12.83 -8.64 -6.99
N ALA A 81 13.86 -9.12 -6.29
CA ALA A 81 14.48 -10.42 -6.57
C ALA A 81 13.68 -11.62 -6.06
N VAL A 82 12.47 -11.42 -5.55
CA VAL A 82 11.59 -12.49 -5.07
C VAL A 82 10.92 -13.16 -6.27
N ARG A 83 11.46 -14.30 -6.68
CA ARG A 83 10.82 -15.26 -7.60
C ARG A 83 9.82 -16.14 -6.87
#